data_AF-A0A6M8VWH1-F1
#
_entry.id   AF-A0A6M8VWH1-F1
#
_cell.length_a   1.000
_cell.length_b   1.000
_cell.length_c   1.000
_cell.angle_alpha   90.00
_cell.angle_beta   90.00
_cell.angle_gamma   90.00
#
_symmetry.space_group_name_H-M   'P 1'
#
loop_
_entity.id
_entity.type
_entity.pdbx_description
1 polymer ?
#
loop_
_entity_poly.entity_id
_entity_poly.type
_entity_poly.pdbx_seq_one_letter_code
_entity_poly.pdbx_strand_id
1 'polypeptide(L)'
;MSWFRDFSYSSSLRGALGTVLLTVGVRGRRIDDHPICRRCRFDLVGVYPGAERCPECGRVLAEPRSVRSGARRRRSGAIAMAVPLLLLGIGGGGVMGWAGVTSYNWYGVAPDWLLEDLASSPDPATQTAALTELATRMAADALGGDRADRLVVQGLAVQADVQTPWLAAWGSVLDAGLQAGRFSPEQFDAYVRNGLQFALRTRARVRQGEQAMFEFRVMPARLGPGAAGQVDAAWGEVRIDGESRWPSKKWGSAQFRFLGPGSTAMSSRPAMITGELGKHELTATAEVAASLTGAPGAYASRVVTFTQSLSTSFEIVPLSNTLVKFVDDPSIAAEMARAITVPRLTETSQSDNGVSIEGGIRSAGLPMPFACDVYIRDSSGELHLWRRMCLEAGIQAESGYAGTLSVELGETADLVFRASEQAALSVPGFDLSWDGEIVLVGVPVTRLHETD
;
A
#
# COMPACT_ATOMS: atom_id res chain seq x y z
N MET A 1 11.61 -15.16 3.07
CA MET A 1 12.84 -15.15 3.92
C MET A 1 13.35 -16.52 4.43
N SER A 2 12.57 -17.61 4.47
CA SER A 2 13.04 -18.93 4.93
C SER A 2 14.18 -19.50 4.07
N TRP A 3 14.08 -19.37 2.75
CA TRP A 3 15.14 -19.79 1.82
C TRP A 3 16.49 -19.11 2.08
N PHE A 4 16.50 -17.84 2.50
CA PHE A 4 17.72 -17.14 2.90
C PHE A 4 18.34 -17.75 4.17
N ARG A 5 17.51 -18.17 5.14
CA ARG A 5 17.99 -18.87 6.33
C ARG A 5 18.56 -20.23 5.97
N ASP A 6 17.87 -21.01 5.14
CA ASP A 6 18.32 -22.34 4.71
C ASP A 6 19.60 -22.26 3.86
N PHE A 7 19.72 -21.25 3.01
CA PHE A 7 20.94 -20.98 2.26
C PHE A 7 22.10 -20.58 3.18
N SER A 8 21.85 -19.74 4.19
CA SER A 8 22.85 -19.31 5.18
C SER A 8 23.34 -20.47 6.07
N TYR A 9 22.45 -21.36 6.49
CA TYR A 9 22.83 -22.56 7.26
C TYR A 9 23.64 -23.54 6.41
N SER A 10 23.23 -23.78 5.17
CA SER A 10 23.94 -24.69 4.27
C SER A 10 25.31 -24.15 3.83
N SER A 11 25.47 -22.83 3.66
CA SER A 11 26.75 -22.21 3.32
C SER A 11 27.72 -22.25 4.51
N SER A 12 27.22 -21.99 5.73
CA SER A 12 28.01 -22.09 6.97
C SER A 12 28.52 -23.51 7.22
N LEU A 13 27.66 -24.52 7.02
CA LEU A 13 28.04 -25.93 7.17
C LEU A 13 29.12 -26.33 6.15
N ARG A 14 28.96 -25.94 4.88
CA ARG A 14 29.94 -26.20 3.81
C ARG A 14 31.29 -25.52 4.08
N GLY A 15 31.27 -24.27 4.54
CA GLY A 15 32.47 -23.54 4.94
C GLY A 15 33.19 -24.17 6.13
N ALA A 16 32.45 -24.60 7.15
CA ALA A 16 33.01 -25.29 8.32
C ALA A 16 33.62 -26.64 7.91
N LEU A 17 32.92 -27.45 7.12
CA LEU A 17 33.42 -28.73 6.63
C LEU A 17 34.67 -28.54 5.76
N GLY A 18 34.66 -27.56 4.86
CA GLY A 18 35.83 -27.17 4.07
C GLY A 18 37.03 -26.78 4.94
N THR A 19 36.79 -25.99 6.00
CA THR A 19 37.85 -25.59 6.96
C THR A 19 38.43 -26.80 7.68
N VAL A 20 37.58 -27.73 8.13
CA VAL A 20 38.01 -28.97 8.79
C VAL A 20 38.83 -29.84 7.84
N LEU A 21 38.36 -30.07 6.60
CA LEU A 21 39.08 -30.86 5.60
C LEU A 21 40.41 -30.23 5.21
N LEU A 22 40.47 -28.90 5.07
CA LEU A 22 41.72 -28.19 4.78
C LEU A 22 42.70 -28.37 5.94
N THR A 23 42.23 -28.20 7.17
CA THR A 23 43.05 -28.35 8.38
C THR A 23 43.59 -29.78 8.49
N VAL A 24 42.76 -30.81 8.28
CA VAL A 24 43.18 -32.22 8.28
C VAL A 24 44.14 -32.51 7.12
N GLY A 25 43.86 -31.98 5.92
CA GLY A 25 44.65 -32.16 4.72
C GLY A 25 46.06 -31.60 4.82
N VAL A 26 46.18 -30.37 5.33
CA VAL A 26 47.46 -29.67 5.58
C VAL A 26 48.21 -30.28 6.77
N ARG A 27 47.50 -30.68 7.83
CA ARG A 27 48.10 -31.37 8.99
C ARG A 27 48.72 -32.72 8.60
N GLY A 28 48.19 -33.36 7.56
CA GLY A 28 48.71 -34.59 6.96
C GLY A 28 48.55 -35.83 7.84
N ARG A 29 48.80 -37.03 7.27
CA ARG A 29 48.90 -38.30 8.01
C ARG A 29 50.37 -38.58 8.32
N ARG A 30 50.66 -39.10 9.52
CA ARG A 30 51.98 -39.71 9.79
C ARG A 30 52.10 -40.97 8.94
N ILE A 31 53.19 -41.09 8.19
CA ILE A 31 53.45 -42.24 7.31
C ILE A 31 54.50 -43.19 7.88
N ASP A 32 55.29 -42.72 8.83
CA ASP A 32 56.29 -43.47 9.58
C ASP A 32 56.40 -42.89 11.01
N ASP A 33 57.16 -43.55 11.87
CA ASP A 33 57.42 -43.14 13.27
C ASP A 33 58.91 -42.88 13.56
N HIS A 34 59.71 -42.73 12.50
CA HIS A 34 61.14 -42.45 12.61
C HIS A 34 61.41 -41.05 13.21
N PRO A 35 62.46 -40.88 14.02
CA PRO A 35 62.87 -39.57 14.49
C PRO A 35 63.42 -38.76 13.31
N ILE A 36 62.78 -37.65 12.94
CA ILE A 36 63.25 -36.75 11.89
C ILE A 36 63.67 -35.40 12.48
N CYS A 37 64.74 -34.80 11.95
CA CYS A 37 65.13 -33.45 12.34
C CYS A 37 64.05 -32.44 11.93
N ARG A 38 63.53 -31.63 12.86
CA ARG A 38 62.44 -30.70 12.57
C ARG A 38 62.82 -29.58 11.60
N ARG A 39 64.12 -29.22 11.49
CA ARG A 39 64.61 -28.15 10.62
C ARG A 39 64.76 -28.62 9.17
N CYS A 40 65.63 -29.61 8.92
CA CYS A 40 65.95 -30.07 7.57
C CYS A 40 65.19 -31.32 7.11
N ARG A 41 64.47 -32.01 8.01
CA ARG A 41 63.74 -33.27 7.76
C ARG A 41 64.62 -34.50 7.49
N PHE A 42 65.90 -34.45 7.83
CA PHE A 42 66.79 -35.62 7.79
C PHE A 42 66.30 -36.73 8.73
N ASP A 43 66.37 -37.99 8.29
CA ASP A 43 66.02 -39.17 9.08
C ASP A 43 67.15 -39.49 10.08
N LEU A 44 66.83 -39.48 11.36
CA LEU A 44 67.78 -39.70 12.46
C LEU A 44 67.78 -41.15 12.95
N VAL A 45 67.15 -42.08 12.23
CA VAL A 45 67.27 -43.52 12.53
C VAL A 45 68.75 -43.91 12.56
N GLY A 46 69.17 -44.55 13.66
CA GLY A 46 70.56 -44.93 13.91
C GLY A 46 71.46 -43.81 14.47
N VAL A 47 70.98 -42.56 14.52
CA VAL A 47 71.73 -41.39 15.01
C VAL A 47 71.16 -40.85 16.32
N TYR A 48 69.84 -40.82 16.45
CA TYR A 48 69.13 -40.38 17.66
C TYR A 48 68.80 -41.58 18.58
N PRO A 49 68.98 -41.48 19.91
CA PRO A 49 69.30 -40.29 20.69
C PRO A 49 70.81 -40.01 20.90
N GLY A 50 71.71 -40.76 20.26
CA GLY A 50 73.15 -40.72 20.55
C GLY A 50 73.91 -39.47 20.07
N ALA A 51 73.44 -38.76 19.04
CA ALA A 51 74.11 -37.56 18.52
C ALA A 51 73.59 -36.25 19.13
N GLU A 52 74.49 -35.34 19.50
CA GLU A 52 74.14 -34.01 20.02
C GLU A 52 73.60 -33.06 18.93
N ARG A 53 74.04 -33.24 17.67
CA ARG A 53 73.69 -32.37 16.54
C ARG A 53 73.24 -33.17 15.32
N CYS A 54 72.30 -32.60 14.57
CA CYS A 54 71.86 -33.14 13.28
C CYS A 54 73.02 -33.11 12.28
N PRO A 55 73.36 -34.23 11.63
CA PRO A 55 74.49 -34.29 10.70
C PRO A 55 74.32 -33.36 9.48
N GLU A 56 73.09 -33.16 9.00
CA GLU A 56 72.81 -32.29 7.86
C GLU A 56 72.86 -30.78 8.18
N CYS A 57 72.11 -30.34 9.21
CA CYS A 57 71.89 -28.90 9.44
C CYS A 57 72.53 -28.36 10.72
N GLY A 58 73.26 -29.19 11.45
CA GLY A 58 73.95 -28.82 12.69
C GLY A 58 73.06 -28.45 13.88
N ARG A 59 71.73 -28.59 13.75
CA ARG A 59 70.77 -28.27 14.82
C ARG A 59 70.95 -29.21 16.02
N VAL A 60 70.98 -28.66 17.23
CA VAL A 60 71.11 -29.42 18.47
C VAL A 60 69.86 -30.30 18.67
N LEU A 61 70.06 -31.61 18.83
CA LEU A 61 68.98 -32.61 18.94
C LEU A 61 68.44 -32.77 20.38
N ALA A 62 69.15 -32.24 21.38
CA ALA A 62 68.70 -32.24 22.77
C ALA A 62 67.63 -31.17 23.07
N GLU A 63 67.48 -30.15 22.23
CA GLU A 63 66.51 -29.08 22.46
C GLU A 63 65.07 -29.60 22.33
N PRO A 64 64.13 -29.17 23.19
CA PRO A 64 62.72 -29.47 23.03
C PRO A 64 62.22 -29.11 21.63
N ARG A 65 61.51 -30.05 20.98
CA ARG A 65 60.97 -29.92 19.61
C ARG A 65 62.02 -29.89 18.48
N SER A 66 63.30 -30.17 18.74
CA SER A 66 64.32 -30.30 17.68
C SER A 66 64.11 -31.57 16.83
N VAL A 67 63.62 -32.64 17.45
CA VAL A 67 63.23 -33.91 16.82
C VAL A 67 61.72 -34.02 16.75
N ARG A 68 61.21 -34.56 15.63
CA ARG A 68 59.80 -34.89 15.44
C ARG A 68 59.68 -36.37 15.11
N SER A 69 58.82 -37.10 15.79
CA SER A 69 58.49 -38.49 15.41
C SER A 69 57.52 -38.50 14.23
N GLY A 70 58.00 -39.08 13.13
CA GLY A 70 57.26 -39.35 11.92
C GLY A 70 57.24 -38.22 10.88
N ALA A 71 57.53 -38.57 9.64
CA ALA A 71 57.23 -37.79 8.46
C ALA A 71 55.71 -37.70 8.26
N ARG A 72 55.27 -36.55 7.76
CA ARG A 72 53.87 -36.29 7.47
C ARG A 72 53.69 -36.07 5.98
N ARG A 73 52.85 -36.89 5.37
CA ARG A 73 52.40 -36.69 3.99
C ARG A 73 51.10 -35.90 4.01
N ARG A 74 51.08 -34.76 3.31
CA ARG A 74 49.84 -33.99 3.10
C ARG A 74 48.83 -34.88 2.37
N ARG A 75 47.57 -34.81 2.78
CA ARG A 75 46.49 -35.54 2.08
C ARG A 75 45.98 -34.64 0.96
N SER A 76 46.63 -34.70 -0.20
CA SER A 76 46.28 -33.87 -1.37
C SER A 76 44.80 -33.99 -1.74
N GLY A 77 44.21 -35.19 -1.64
CA GLY A 77 42.78 -35.39 -1.86
C GLY A 77 41.88 -34.60 -0.90
N ALA A 78 42.21 -34.54 0.40
CA ALA A 78 41.44 -33.75 1.37
C ALA A 78 41.55 -32.25 1.09
N ILE A 79 42.72 -31.77 0.66
CA ILE A 79 42.93 -30.37 0.26
C ILE A 79 42.12 -30.07 -1.01
N ALA A 80 42.15 -30.96 -2.01
CA ALA A 80 41.42 -30.82 -3.26
C ALA A 80 39.90 -30.75 -3.03
N MET A 81 39.36 -31.47 -2.05
CA MET A 81 37.94 -31.38 -1.64
C MET A 81 37.63 -30.14 -0.79
N ALA A 82 38.57 -29.69 0.03
CA ALA A 82 38.37 -28.56 0.93
C ALA A 82 38.26 -27.21 0.21
N VAL A 83 39.09 -27.00 -0.82
CA VAL A 83 39.13 -25.75 -1.59
C VAL A 83 37.77 -25.39 -2.22
N PRO A 84 37.10 -26.26 -3.00
CA PRO A 84 35.79 -25.92 -3.58
C PRO A 84 34.71 -25.71 -2.52
N LEU A 85 34.72 -26.48 -1.42
CA LEU A 85 33.77 -26.28 -0.31
C LEU A 85 33.95 -24.92 0.37
N LEU A 86 35.20 -24.49 0.57
CA LEU A 86 35.51 -23.17 1.10
C LEU A 86 35.13 -22.06 0.12
N LEU A 87 35.42 -22.21 -1.17
CA LEU A 87 35.03 -21.23 -2.19
C LEU A 87 33.51 -21.09 -2.30
N LEU A 88 32.76 -22.20 -2.20
CA LEU A 88 31.30 -22.16 -2.18
C LEU A 88 30.76 -21.53 -0.89
N GLY A 89 31.35 -21.84 0.27
CA GLY A 89 30.96 -21.26 1.56
C GLY A 89 31.27 -19.77 1.66
N ILE A 90 32.51 -19.38 1.39
CA ILE A 90 32.99 -17.99 1.46
C ILE A 90 32.45 -17.17 0.29
N GLY A 91 32.42 -17.70 -0.92
CA GLY A 91 31.87 -17.00 -2.09
C GLY A 91 30.38 -16.76 -1.94
N GLY A 92 29.60 -17.79 -1.59
CA GLY A 92 28.16 -17.65 -1.36
C GLY A 92 27.84 -16.73 -0.16
N GLY A 93 28.53 -16.94 0.97
CA GLY A 93 28.34 -16.11 2.16
C GLY A 93 28.83 -14.67 1.97
N GLY A 94 29.93 -14.46 1.24
CA GLY A 94 30.51 -13.16 0.97
C GLY A 94 29.64 -12.32 0.04
N VAL A 95 29.12 -12.91 -1.04
CA VAL A 95 28.18 -12.22 -1.95
C VAL A 95 26.90 -11.83 -1.22
N MET A 96 26.34 -12.74 -0.42
CA MET A 96 25.10 -12.48 0.33
C MET A 96 25.31 -11.47 1.46
N GLY A 97 26.43 -11.58 2.20
CA GLY A 97 26.79 -10.63 3.25
C GLY A 97 27.06 -9.24 2.68
N TRP A 98 27.75 -9.17 1.54
CA TRP A 98 27.97 -7.91 0.83
C TRP A 98 26.63 -7.30 0.36
N ALA A 99 25.78 -8.07 -0.30
CA ALA A 99 24.47 -7.60 -0.77
C ALA A 99 23.58 -7.10 0.37
N GLY A 100 23.62 -7.77 1.54
CA GLY A 100 22.90 -7.33 2.73
C GLY A 100 23.43 -6.03 3.34
N VAL A 101 24.73 -5.75 3.20
CA VAL A 101 25.35 -4.51 3.71
C VAL A 101 25.20 -3.35 2.71
N THR A 102 25.23 -3.62 1.41
CA THR A 102 25.20 -2.59 0.36
C THR A 102 23.80 -2.25 -0.13
N SER A 103 22.76 -2.94 0.37
CA SER A 103 21.40 -2.83 -0.17
C SER A 103 21.36 -3.07 -1.68
N TYR A 104 22.21 -3.98 -2.18
CA TYR A 104 22.30 -4.25 -3.61
C TYR A 104 21.00 -4.87 -4.13
N ASN A 105 20.35 -4.19 -5.08
CA ASN A 105 19.14 -4.69 -5.73
C ASN A 105 19.47 -5.83 -6.70
N TRP A 106 19.60 -7.04 -6.18
CA TRP A 106 19.90 -8.23 -6.98
C TRP A 106 18.78 -8.59 -7.98
N TYR A 107 17.54 -8.13 -7.75
CA TYR A 107 16.44 -8.30 -8.71
C TYR A 107 16.80 -7.64 -10.05
N GLY A 108 17.51 -6.51 -10.02
CA GLY A 108 17.99 -5.80 -11.22
C GLY A 108 18.91 -6.62 -12.14
N VAL A 109 19.55 -7.67 -11.63
CA VAL A 109 20.41 -8.58 -12.41
C VAL A 109 19.86 -10.01 -12.50
N ALA A 110 18.75 -10.30 -11.83
CA ALA A 110 18.11 -11.61 -11.89
C ALA A 110 17.56 -11.84 -13.31
N PRO A 111 17.68 -13.05 -13.87
CA PRO A 111 17.05 -13.36 -15.16
C PRO A 111 15.52 -13.38 -15.02
N ASP A 112 14.79 -13.01 -16.09
CA ASP A 112 13.33 -12.82 -15.98
C ASP A 112 12.58 -14.08 -15.52
N TRP A 113 13.03 -15.28 -15.92
CA TRP A 113 12.39 -16.54 -15.51
C TRP A 113 12.39 -16.72 -13.99
N LEU A 114 13.44 -16.22 -13.33
CA LEU A 114 13.56 -16.27 -11.87
C LEU A 114 12.64 -15.22 -11.24
N LEU A 115 12.53 -14.04 -11.86
CA LEU A 115 11.61 -13.00 -11.40
C LEU A 115 10.14 -13.45 -11.50
N GLU A 116 9.76 -14.15 -12.57
CA GLU A 116 8.41 -14.76 -12.72
C GLU A 116 8.11 -15.78 -11.62
N ASP A 117 9.07 -16.66 -11.30
CA ASP A 117 8.93 -17.63 -10.20
C ASP A 117 8.79 -16.92 -8.85
N LEU A 118 9.63 -15.91 -8.59
CA LEU A 118 9.58 -15.11 -7.36
C LEU A 118 8.32 -14.25 -7.26
N ALA A 119 7.75 -13.82 -8.39
CA ALA A 119 6.45 -13.16 -8.43
C ALA A 119 5.29 -14.07 -8.01
N SER A 120 5.51 -15.38 -7.90
CA SER A 120 4.56 -16.35 -7.34
C SER A 120 4.90 -16.79 -5.91
N SER A 121 5.91 -16.16 -5.29
CA SER A 121 6.33 -16.45 -3.92
C SER A 121 5.20 -16.17 -2.91
N PRO A 122 5.01 -17.01 -1.88
CA PRO A 122 4.05 -16.73 -0.79
C PRO A 122 4.51 -15.60 0.14
N ASP A 123 5.76 -15.14 0.03
CA ASP A 123 6.33 -14.03 0.80
C ASP A 123 6.04 -12.69 0.08
N PRO A 124 5.14 -11.82 0.60
CA PRO A 124 4.70 -10.62 -0.11
C PRO A 124 5.84 -9.66 -0.45
N ALA A 125 6.87 -9.55 0.40
CA ALA A 125 8.02 -8.68 0.14
C ALA A 125 8.84 -9.17 -1.07
N THR A 126 9.03 -10.48 -1.17
CA THR A 126 9.73 -11.10 -2.31
C THR A 126 8.92 -10.92 -3.59
N GLN A 127 7.60 -11.13 -3.52
CA GLN A 127 6.69 -10.96 -4.64
C GLN A 127 6.66 -9.51 -5.13
N THR A 128 6.51 -8.53 -4.23
CA THR A 128 6.54 -7.10 -4.57
C THR A 128 7.84 -6.71 -5.28
N ALA A 129 9.01 -7.09 -4.74
CA ALA A 129 10.29 -6.73 -5.35
C ALA A 129 10.46 -7.32 -6.76
N ALA A 130 10.06 -8.59 -6.95
CA ALA A 130 10.10 -9.23 -8.26
C ALA A 130 9.15 -8.57 -9.27
N LEU A 131 7.91 -8.28 -8.87
CA LEU A 131 6.92 -7.61 -9.72
C LEU A 131 7.33 -6.18 -10.09
N THR A 132 7.91 -5.42 -9.16
CA THR A 132 8.42 -4.07 -9.43
C THR A 132 9.54 -4.08 -10.48
N GLU A 133 10.46 -5.03 -10.38
CA GLU A 133 11.52 -5.20 -11.38
C GLU A 133 10.94 -5.62 -12.74
N LEU A 134 10.00 -6.58 -12.77
CA LEU A 134 9.32 -6.98 -14.00
C LEU A 134 8.57 -5.81 -14.66
N ALA A 135 7.88 -4.97 -13.88
CA ALA A 135 7.23 -3.76 -14.37
C ALA A 135 8.25 -2.77 -14.97
N THR A 136 9.41 -2.61 -14.32
CA THR A 136 10.49 -1.74 -14.81
C THR A 136 11.05 -2.23 -16.14
N ARG A 137 11.30 -3.55 -16.27
CA ARG A 137 11.76 -4.14 -17.54
C ARG A 137 10.70 -4.06 -18.64
N MET A 138 9.44 -4.23 -18.28
CA MET A 138 8.32 -4.09 -19.22
C MET A 138 8.23 -2.65 -19.76
N ALA A 139 8.33 -1.65 -18.88
CA ALA A 139 8.31 -0.24 -19.26
C ALA A 139 9.51 0.17 -20.13
N ALA A 140 10.65 -0.51 -19.96
CA ALA A 140 11.85 -0.32 -20.78
C ALA A 140 11.88 -1.17 -22.07
N ASP A 141 10.80 -1.90 -22.39
CA ASP A 141 10.74 -2.89 -23.49
C ASP A 141 11.89 -3.92 -23.46
N ALA A 142 12.39 -4.23 -22.26
CA ALA A 142 13.49 -5.18 -22.04
C ALA A 142 12.99 -6.62 -21.79
N LEU A 143 11.68 -6.82 -21.62
CA LEU A 143 11.06 -8.14 -21.59
C LEU A 143 10.66 -8.58 -22.99
N GLY A 144 10.93 -9.84 -23.35
CA GLY A 144 10.42 -10.40 -24.60
C GLY A 144 8.88 -10.33 -24.67
N GLY A 145 8.34 -10.04 -25.86
CA GLY A 145 6.89 -9.80 -26.07
C GLY A 145 5.99 -10.86 -25.45
N ASP A 146 6.20 -12.14 -25.78
CA ASP A 146 5.40 -13.26 -25.23
C ASP A 146 5.40 -13.33 -23.70
N ARG A 147 6.50 -12.91 -23.06
CA ARG A 147 6.64 -12.90 -21.60
C ARG A 147 5.86 -11.73 -20.99
N ALA A 148 5.96 -10.55 -21.60
CA ALA A 148 5.18 -9.39 -21.18
C ALA A 148 3.67 -9.68 -21.29
N ASP A 149 3.23 -10.29 -22.40
CA ASP A 149 1.83 -10.61 -22.64
C ASP A 149 1.30 -11.64 -21.61
N ARG A 150 2.09 -12.66 -21.26
CA ARG A 150 1.73 -13.61 -20.19
C ARG A 150 1.59 -12.93 -18.83
N LEU A 151 2.47 -11.98 -18.50
CA LEU A 151 2.41 -11.22 -17.25
C LEU A 151 1.16 -10.34 -17.19
N VAL A 152 0.74 -9.74 -18.31
CA VAL A 152 -0.53 -8.99 -18.38
C VAL A 152 -1.71 -9.92 -18.11
N VAL A 153 -1.76 -11.09 -18.75
CA VAL A 153 -2.83 -12.08 -18.52
C VAL A 153 -2.87 -12.54 -17.06
N GLN A 154 -1.71 -12.84 -16.47
CA GLN A 154 -1.62 -13.24 -15.06
C GLN A 154 -2.06 -12.12 -14.11
N GLY A 155 -1.62 -10.89 -14.36
CA GLY A 155 -2.00 -9.73 -13.56
C GLY A 155 -3.51 -9.48 -13.60
N LEU A 156 -4.15 -9.60 -14.77
CA LEU A 156 -5.60 -9.48 -14.92
C LEU A 156 -6.36 -10.61 -14.21
N ALA A 157 -5.82 -11.84 -14.22
CA ALA A 157 -6.41 -12.96 -13.49
C ALA A 157 -6.37 -12.72 -11.96
N VAL A 158 -5.24 -12.23 -11.44
CA VAL A 158 -5.09 -11.83 -10.02
C VAL A 158 -6.01 -10.66 -9.70
N GLN A 159 -6.14 -9.68 -10.60
CA GLN A 159 -7.03 -8.53 -10.42
C GLN A 159 -8.49 -8.96 -10.29
N ALA A 160 -8.94 -9.88 -11.15
CA ALA A 160 -10.30 -10.40 -11.17
C ALA A 160 -10.66 -11.25 -9.94
N ASP A 161 -9.69 -11.94 -9.34
CA ASP A 161 -9.93 -12.75 -8.14
C ASP A 161 -9.94 -11.89 -6.87
N VAL A 162 -11.15 -11.58 -6.39
CA VAL A 162 -11.37 -10.80 -5.16
C VAL A 162 -10.86 -11.48 -3.89
N GLN A 163 -10.65 -12.80 -3.89
CA GLN A 163 -10.14 -13.55 -2.75
C GLN A 163 -8.61 -13.47 -2.64
N THR A 164 -7.93 -13.27 -3.77
CA THR A 164 -6.48 -13.06 -3.77
C THR A 164 -6.16 -11.64 -3.28
N PRO A 165 -5.30 -11.47 -2.25
CA PRO A 165 -4.87 -10.16 -1.79
C PRO A 165 -4.24 -9.33 -2.91
N TRP A 166 -4.72 -8.10 -3.10
CA TRP A 166 -4.19 -7.22 -4.14
C TRP A 166 -2.86 -6.60 -3.69
N LEU A 167 -1.77 -6.93 -4.40
CA LEU A 167 -0.50 -6.23 -4.26
C LEU A 167 -0.41 -5.12 -5.31
N ALA A 168 -0.16 -3.89 -4.87
CA ALA A 168 -0.03 -2.74 -5.77
C ALA A 168 1.01 -2.94 -6.90
N ALA A 169 2.03 -3.79 -6.67
CA ALA A 169 3.03 -4.13 -7.68
C ALA A 169 2.45 -4.88 -8.90
N TRP A 170 1.36 -5.64 -8.74
CA TRP A 170 0.61 -6.18 -9.89
C TRP A 170 -0.01 -5.05 -10.73
N GLY A 171 -0.54 -4.02 -10.06
CA GLY A 171 -1.00 -2.81 -10.72
C GLY A 171 0.10 -2.10 -11.50
N SER A 172 1.33 -2.04 -10.98
CA SER A 172 2.49 -1.52 -11.71
C SER A 172 2.84 -2.33 -12.96
N VAL A 173 2.74 -3.67 -12.91
CA VAL A 173 2.94 -4.53 -14.09
C VAL A 173 1.87 -4.26 -15.15
N LEU A 174 0.60 -4.15 -14.74
CA LEU A 174 -0.51 -3.85 -15.66
C LEU A 174 -0.39 -2.45 -16.27
N ASP A 175 -0.03 -1.44 -15.47
CA ASP A 175 0.23 -0.08 -15.97
C ASP A 175 1.39 -0.06 -16.97
N ALA A 176 2.50 -0.77 -16.68
CA ALA A 176 3.63 -0.88 -17.60
C ALA A 176 3.24 -1.58 -18.91
N GLY A 177 2.41 -2.63 -18.84
CA GLY A 177 1.90 -3.33 -20.02
C GLY A 177 0.97 -2.46 -20.86
N LEU A 178 0.12 -1.66 -20.20
CA LEU A 178 -0.73 -0.68 -20.87
C LEU A 178 0.11 0.38 -21.58
N GLN A 179 1.13 0.93 -20.90
CA GLN A 179 2.05 1.93 -21.48
C GLN A 179 2.86 1.38 -22.66
N ALA A 180 3.25 0.12 -22.59
CA ALA A 180 3.94 -0.58 -23.67
C ALA A 180 3.00 -1.05 -24.82
N GLY A 181 1.70 -0.72 -24.77
CA GLY A 181 0.74 -1.10 -25.81
C GLY A 181 0.47 -2.60 -25.90
N ARG A 182 0.69 -3.35 -24.81
CA ARG A 182 0.57 -4.83 -24.76
C ARG A 182 -0.86 -5.33 -24.52
N PHE A 183 -1.79 -4.41 -24.27
CA PHE A 183 -3.18 -4.76 -24.01
C PHE A 183 -3.93 -4.98 -25.32
N SER A 184 -4.79 -5.99 -25.35
CA SER A 184 -5.92 -6.03 -26.28
C SER A 184 -7.07 -5.13 -25.79
N PRO A 185 -8.02 -4.75 -26.66
CA PRO A 185 -9.21 -4.01 -26.24
C PRO A 185 -10.00 -4.69 -25.12
N GLU A 186 -10.14 -6.02 -25.18
CA GLU A 186 -10.85 -6.81 -24.18
C GLU A 186 -10.10 -6.86 -22.84
N GLN A 187 -8.77 -6.94 -22.90
CA GLN A 187 -7.92 -6.88 -21.70
C GLN A 187 -7.99 -5.50 -21.03
N PHE A 188 -8.06 -4.42 -21.81
CA PHE A 188 -8.28 -3.08 -21.27
C PHE A 188 -9.64 -2.96 -20.59
N ASP A 189 -10.70 -3.47 -21.21
CA ASP A 189 -12.04 -3.45 -20.61
C ASP A 189 -12.07 -4.25 -19.30
N ALA A 190 -11.40 -5.40 -19.26
CA ALA A 190 -11.25 -6.19 -18.04
C ALA A 190 -10.46 -5.44 -16.96
N TYR A 191 -9.37 -4.76 -17.34
CA TYR A 191 -8.54 -3.99 -16.43
C TYR A 191 -9.31 -2.90 -15.70
N VAL A 192 -10.09 -2.12 -16.45
CA VAL A 192 -10.92 -1.05 -15.89
C VAL A 192 -12.05 -1.63 -15.03
N ARG A 193 -12.77 -2.63 -15.54
CA ARG A 193 -13.91 -3.21 -14.83
C ARG A 193 -13.52 -3.86 -13.51
N ASN A 194 -12.45 -4.65 -13.51
CA ASN A 194 -11.99 -5.37 -12.32
C ASN A 194 -11.19 -4.49 -11.35
N GLY A 195 -10.62 -3.39 -11.86
CA GLY A 195 -9.87 -2.42 -11.08
C GLY A 195 -10.73 -1.54 -10.19
N LEU A 196 -11.97 -1.28 -10.60
CA LEU A 196 -12.95 -0.47 -9.89
C LEU A 196 -13.79 -1.33 -8.93
N GLN A 197 -13.89 -0.89 -7.68
CA GLN A 197 -14.81 -1.44 -6.70
C GLN A 197 -15.93 -0.45 -6.43
N PHE A 198 -17.13 -1.01 -6.32
CA PHE A 198 -18.36 -0.26 -6.11
C PHE A 198 -19.00 -0.71 -4.80
N ALA A 199 -19.50 0.23 -4.03
CA ALA A 199 -20.27 -0.07 -2.82
C ALA A 199 -21.51 0.82 -2.75
N LEU A 200 -22.62 0.22 -2.31
CA LEU A 200 -23.84 0.90 -1.93
C LEU A 200 -23.89 0.96 -0.42
N ARG A 201 -23.89 2.15 0.15
CA ARG A 201 -23.92 2.37 1.60
C ARG A 201 -25.18 3.12 1.99
N THR A 202 -25.70 2.76 3.14
CA THR A 202 -26.76 3.49 3.84
C THR A 202 -26.56 3.30 5.35
N ARG A 203 -27.32 4.03 6.16
CA ARG A 203 -27.29 3.83 7.61
C ARG A 203 -27.87 2.46 7.94
N ALA A 204 -27.31 1.79 8.93
CA ALA A 204 -27.86 0.53 9.43
C ALA A 204 -29.30 0.67 9.94
N ARG A 205 -29.67 1.88 10.42
CA ARG A 205 -31.01 2.23 10.88
C ARG A 205 -31.45 3.56 10.26
N VAL A 206 -32.67 3.61 9.77
CA VAL A 206 -33.30 4.81 9.19
C VAL A 206 -34.68 5.00 9.79
N ARG A 207 -35.09 6.24 10.04
CA ARG A 207 -36.44 6.52 10.59
C ARG A 207 -37.49 6.42 9.49
N GLN A 208 -38.62 5.82 9.80
CA GLN A 208 -39.80 5.82 8.94
C GLN A 208 -40.28 7.26 8.71
N GLY A 209 -40.51 7.62 7.45
CA GLY A 209 -40.96 8.96 7.04
C GLY A 209 -39.84 9.99 6.90
N GLU A 210 -38.58 9.64 7.17
CA GLU A 210 -37.43 10.54 7.01
C GLU A 210 -36.61 10.27 5.74
N GLN A 211 -35.83 11.28 5.34
CA GLN A 211 -34.91 11.15 4.22
C GLN A 211 -33.69 10.36 4.68
N ALA A 212 -33.50 9.17 4.12
CA ALA A 212 -32.26 8.42 4.28
C ALA A 212 -31.28 8.78 3.17
N MET A 213 -30.01 8.90 3.52
CA MET A 213 -28.94 9.06 2.53
C MET A 213 -28.48 7.69 2.04
N PHE A 214 -28.45 7.56 0.73
CA PHE A 214 -27.86 6.42 0.04
C PHE A 214 -26.62 6.90 -0.70
N GLU A 215 -25.50 6.24 -0.44
CA GLU A 215 -24.19 6.60 -0.98
C GLU A 215 -23.74 5.53 -1.97
N PHE A 216 -23.41 5.96 -3.19
CA PHE A 216 -22.64 5.17 -4.14
C PHE A 216 -21.19 5.54 -4.03
N ARG A 217 -20.36 4.56 -3.70
CA ARG A 217 -18.93 4.73 -3.55
C ARG A 217 -18.20 4.01 -4.67
N VAL A 218 -17.24 4.69 -5.28
CA VAL A 218 -16.31 4.14 -6.27
C VAL A 218 -14.90 4.23 -5.71
N MET A 219 -14.17 3.11 -5.79
CA MET A 219 -12.78 3.00 -5.32
C MET A 219 -11.93 2.34 -6.41
N PRO A 220 -10.79 2.92 -6.82
CA PRO A 220 -9.83 2.30 -7.74
C PRO A 220 -8.97 1.27 -6.99
N ALA A 221 -9.62 0.34 -6.28
CA ALA A 221 -8.98 -0.52 -5.29
C ALA A 221 -7.98 -1.51 -5.89
N ARG A 222 -8.13 -1.86 -7.18
CA ARG A 222 -7.29 -2.82 -7.88
C ARG A 222 -6.70 -2.26 -9.17
N LEU A 223 -6.55 -0.93 -9.27
CA LEU A 223 -5.79 -0.29 -10.35
C LEU A 223 -4.33 -0.08 -9.94
N GLY A 224 -3.47 0.18 -10.92
CA GLY A 224 -2.09 0.53 -10.67
C GLY A 224 -1.90 1.93 -10.07
N PRO A 225 -0.72 2.19 -9.46
CA PRO A 225 -0.47 3.43 -8.73
C PRO A 225 -0.48 4.69 -9.60
N GLY A 226 -0.25 4.55 -10.91
CA GLY A 226 -0.32 5.67 -11.86
C GLY A 226 -1.70 5.86 -12.48
N ALA A 227 -2.65 4.96 -12.20
CA ALA A 227 -3.96 5.02 -12.82
C ALA A 227 -4.79 6.16 -12.23
N ALA A 228 -4.99 7.20 -13.05
CA ALA A 228 -6.01 8.21 -12.85
C ALA A 228 -7.14 8.00 -13.87
N GLY A 229 -8.33 8.48 -13.57
CA GLY A 229 -9.44 8.29 -14.48
C GLY A 229 -10.71 9.01 -14.08
N GLN A 230 -11.70 8.85 -14.95
CA GLN A 230 -13.04 9.34 -14.75
C GLN A 230 -14.03 8.16 -14.75
N VAL A 231 -14.98 8.19 -13.82
CA VAL A 231 -16.12 7.28 -13.80
C VAL A 231 -17.39 8.11 -13.80
N ASP A 232 -18.20 7.93 -14.85
CA ASP A 232 -19.56 8.41 -14.91
C ASP A 232 -20.48 7.25 -14.53
N ALA A 233 -21.17 7.38 -13.40
CA ALA A 233 -22.16 6.38 -12.97
C ALA A 233 -23.56 6.99 -13.03
N ALA A 234 -24.43 6.41 -13.84
CA ALA A 234 -25.85 6.70 -13.88
C ALA A 234 -26.59 5.66 -13.07
N TRP A 235 -27.38 6.11 -12.09
CA TRP A 235 -28.19 5.20 -11.29
C TRP A 235 -29.30 4.59 -12.14
N GLY A 236 -29.31 3.27 -12.17
CA GLY A 236 -30.38 2.46 -12.72
C GLY A 236 -31.54 2.31 -11.74
N GLU A 237 -32.12 1.12 -11.73
CA GLU A 237 -33.28 0.84 -10.89
C GLU A 237 -32.86 0.62 -9.44
N VAL A 238 -33.58 1.26 -8.51
CA VAL A 238 -33.40 1.07 -7.09
C VAL A 238 -34.65 0.43 -6.50
N ARG A 239 -34.45 -0.70 -5.82
CA ARG A 239 -35.52 -1.49 -5.22
C ARG A 239 -35.31 -1.63 -3.72
N ILE A 240 -36.41 -1.63 -2.97
CA ILE A 240 -36.45 -2.00 -1.55
C ILE A 240 -37.31 -3.25 -1.47
N ASP A 241 -36.74 -4.36 -0.97
CA ASP A 241 -37.38 -5.67 -0.89
C ASP A 241 -37.95 -6.17 -2.23
N GLY A 242 -37.23 -5.89 -3.31
CA GLY A 242 -37.64 -6.25 -4.68
C GLY A 242 -38.67 -5.30 -5.31
N GLU A 243 -39.28 -4.39 -4.55
CA GLU A 243 -40.19 -3.38 -5.09
C GLU A 243 -39.42 -2.18 -5.66
N SER A 244 -39.70 -1.85 -6.91
CA SER A 244 -39.14 -0.66 -7.57
C SER A 244 -39.62 0.61 -6.89
N ARG A 245 -38.68 1.35 -6.28
CA ARG A 245 -38.98 2.62 -5.60
C ARG A 245 -38.59 3.80 -6.46
N TRP A 246 -37.52 3.66 -7.26
CA TRP A 246 -37.03 4.72 -8.14
C TRP A 246 -36.60 4.14 -9.50
N PRO A 247 -37.33 4.44 -10.59
CA PRO A 247 -36.99 3.95 -11.93
C PRO A 247 -35.76 4.65 -12.54
N SER A 248 -35.04 3.91 -13.38
CA SER A 248 -33.64 4.04 -13.83
C SER A 248 -33.16 5.32 -14.54
N LYS A 249 -33.93 6.41 -14.53
CA LYS A 249 -33.55 7.65 -15.24
C LYS A 249 -33.71 8.93 -14.43
N LYS A 250 -34.12 8.84 -13.16
CA LYS A 250 -34.45 10.02 -12.34
C LYS A 250 -33.58 10.22 -11.12
N TRP A 251 -32.75 9.25 -10.74
CA TRP A 251 -32.01 9.35 -9.49
C TRP A 251 -30.69 10.13 -9.62
N GLY A 252 -30.17 10.25 -10.85
CA GLY A 252 -29.09 11.15 -11.22
C GLY A 252 -27.87 10.43 -11.78
N SER A 253 -26.91 11.21 -12.24
CA SER A 253 -25.55 10.75 -12.54
C SER A 253 -24.56 11.32 -11.53
N ALA A 254 -23.41 10.67 -11.42
CA ALA A 254 -22.26 11.16 -10.69
C ALA A 254 -21.03 11.02 -11.56
N GLN A 255 -20.21 12.06 -11.58
CA GLN A 255 -18.90 12.05 -12.22
C GLN A 255 -17.84 12.01 -11.14
N PHE A 256 -16.96 11.04 -11.23
CA PHE A 256 -15.90 10.81 -10.28
C PHE A 256 -14.56 10.96 -10.97
N ARG A 257 -13.66 11.75 -10.39
CA ARG A 257 -12.24 11.73 -10.77
C ARG A 257 -11.46 11.10 -9.64
N PHE A 258 -10.56 10.19 -9.97
CA PHE A 258 -9.63 9.61 -9.01
C PHE A 258 -8.19 9.87 -9.46
N LEU A 259 -7.31 10.15 -8.49
CA LEU A 259 -5.92 10.54 -8.71
C LEU A 259 -4.93 9.42 -8.36
N GLY A 260 -5.43 8.20 -8.17
CA GLY A 260 -4.63 7.03 -7.83
C GLY A 260 -5.27 6.15 -6.75
N PRO A 261 -4.57 5.08 -6.33
CA PRO A 261 -5.04 4.16 -5.30
C PRO A 261 -5.39 4.89 -4.00
N GLY A 262 -6.44 4.42 -3.33
CA GLY A 262 -6.94 5.02 -2.07
C GLY A 262 -7.86 6.22 -2.26
N SER A 263 -7.91 6.82 -3.45
CA SER A 263 -8.94 7.81 -3.78
C SER A 263 -10.31 7.18 -3.60
N THR A 264 -11.21 7.86 -2.90
CA THR A 264 -12.61 7.47 -2.82
C THR A 264 -13.44 8.57 -3.44
N ALA A 265 -14.31 8.20 -4.37
CA ALA A 265 -15.30 9.10 -4.91
C ALA A 265 -16.68 8.62 -4.48
N MET A 266 -17.55 9.54 -4.08
CA MET A 266 -18.86 9.21 -3.54
C MET A 266 -19.94 10.15 -4.07
N SER A 267 -21.13 9.60 -4.31
CA SER A 267 -22.33 10.38 -4.62
C SER A 267 -23.44 9.92 -3.69
N SER A 268 -23.98 10.88 -2.95
CA SER A 268 -25.02 10.62 -1.96
C SER A 268 -26.34 11.23 -2.41
N ARG A 269 -27.41 10.45 -2.32
CA ARG A 269 -28.76 10.88 -2.69
C ARG A 269 -29.72 10.66 -1.52
N PRO A 270 -30.47 11.70 -1.09
CA PRO A 270 -31.54 11.51 -0.14
C PRO A 270 -32.71 10.79 -0.81
N ALA A 271 -33.37 9.89 -0.10
CA ALA A 271 -34.63 9.33 -0.53
C ALA A 271 -35.57 9.12 0.66
N MET A 272 -36.87 9.35 0.44
CA MET A 272 -37.89 9.22 1.47
C MET A 272 -38.19 7.75 1.76
N ILE A 273 -38.15 7.37 3.04
CA ILE A 273 -38.39 5.99 3.46
C ILE A 273 -39.81 5.83 3.97
N THR A 274 -40.65 5.10 3.23
CA THR A 274 -42.08 4.90 3.55
C THR A 274 -42.48 3.43 3.76
N GLY A 275 -41.49 2.54 3.95
CA GLY A 275 -41.71 1.11 4.20
C GLY A 275 -42.27 0.80 5.59
N GLU A 276 -42.61 -0.48 5.80
CA GLU A 276 -42.95 -1.01 7.12
C GLU A 276 -41.75 -0.95 8.08
N LEU A 277 -41.98 -1.10 9.38
CA LEU A 277 -40.87 -1.21 10.34
C LEU A 277 -40.23 -2.59 10.22
N GLY A 278 -38.90 -2.66 10.33
CA GLY A 278 -38.17 -3.93 10.26
C GLY A 278 -36.93 -3.86 9.40
N LYS A 279 -36.40 -5.03 9.01
CA LYS A 279 -35.20 -5.14 8.16
C LYS A 279 -35.61 -5.17 6.70
N HIS A 280 -34.88 -4.41 5.89
CA HIS A 280 -35.11 -4.27 4.47
C HIS A 280 -33.81 -4.47 3.69
N GLU A 281 -33.92 -4.99 2.48
CA GLU A 281 -32.83 -5.06 1.52
C GLU A 281 -32.98 -3.96 0.47
N LEU A 282 -31.96 -3.12 0.34
CA LEU A 282 -31.83 -2.18 -0.76
C LEU A 282 -30.98 -2.82 -1.86
N THR A 283 -31.50 -2.84 -3.08
CA THR A 283 -30.73 -3.18 -4.27
C THR A 283 -30.74 -2.02 -5.24
N ALA A 284 -29.61 -1.77 -5.90
CA ALA A 284 -29.50 -0.76 -6.93
C ALA A 284 -28.69 -1.31 -8.11
N THR A 285 -29.11 -0.96 -9.32
CA THR A 285 -28.26 -1.09 -10.51
C THR A 285 -27.64 0.26 -10.85
N ALA A 286 -26.44 0.25 -11.42
CA ALA A 286 -25.79 1.45 -11.95
C ALA A 286 -25.25 1.13 -13.35
N GLU A 287 -25.52 1.99 -14.31
CA GLU A 287 -24.85 2.01 -15.60
C GLU A 287 -23.56 2.83 -15.44
N VAL A 288 -22.42 2.17 -15.59
CA VAL A 288 -21.09 2.74 -15.37
C VAL A 288 -20.43 2.94 -16.73
N ALA A 289 -19.87 4.13 -16.94
CA ALA A 289 -18.96 4.45 -18.02
C ALA A 289 -17.64 4.94 -17.41
N ALA A 290 -16.55 4.22 -17.65
CA ALA A 290 -15.26 4.52 -17.04
C ALA A 290 -14.17 4.71 -18.10
N SER A 291 -13.26 5.65 -17.87
CA SER A 291 -12.09 5.89 -18.70
C SER A 291 -10.86 6.17 -17.82
N LEU A 292 -9.67 5.84 -18.34
CA LEU A 292 -8.40 6.13 -17.68
C LEU A 292 -7.74 7.34 -18.32
N THR A 293 -7.39 8.33 -17.51
CA THR A 293 -6.65 9.52 -17.94
C THR A 293 -5.19 9.15 -18.15
N GLY A 294 -4.61 9.54 -19.29
CA GLY A 294 -3.20 9.23 -19.61
C GLY A 294 -2.97 7.82 -20.16
N ALA A 295 -4.03 7.06 -20.46
CA ALA A 295 -3.89 5.83 -21.24
C ALA A 295 -3.31 6.15 -22.63
N PRO A 296 -2.33 5.38 -23.14
CA PRO A 296 -1.65 5.70 -24.39
C PRO A 296 -2.46 5.28 -25.63
N GLY A 297 -2.12 5.88 -26.77
CA GLY A 297 -2.53 5.40 -28.10
C GLY A 297 -4.04 5.23 -28.25
N ALA A 298 -4.45 4.04 -28.71
CA ALA A 298 -5.85 3.70 -28.98
C ALA A 298 -6.75 3.68 -27.72
N TYR A 299 -6.16 3.71 -26.52
CA TYR A 299 -6.90 3.68 -25.26
C TYR A 299 -7.16 5.05 -24.64
N ALA A 300 -6.53 6.11 -25.15
CA ALA A 300 -6.63 7.47 -24.60
C ALA A 300 -8.08 8.00 -24.53
N SER A 301 -8.94 7.57 -25.45
CA SER A 301 -10.35 7.96 -25.52
C SER A 301 -11.31 6.79 -25.30
N ARG A 302 -10.81 5.61 -24.91
CA ARG A 302 -11.64 4.42 -24.74
C ARG A 302 -12.45 4.54 -23.44
N VAL A 303 -13.77 4.42 -23.59
CA VAL A 303 -14.72 4.38 -22.48
C VAL A 303 -15.24 2.95 -22.35
N VAL A 304 -15.05 2.36 -21.16
CA VAL A 304 -15.53 1.03 -20.81
C VAL A 304 -16.89 1.17 -20.15
N THR A 305 -17.92 0.58 -20.76
CA THR A 305 -19.29 0.63 -20.23
C THR A 305 -19.72 -0.72 -19.66
N PHE A 306 -20.37 -0.70 -18.50
CA PHE A 306 -20.90 -1.90 -17.86
C PHE A 306 -21.99 -1.59 -16.83
N THR A 307 -22.77 -2.61 -16.47
CA THR A 307 -23.77 -2.51 -15.40
C THR A 307 -23.22 -3.12 -14.12
N GLN A 308 -23.40 -2.42 -13.00
CA GLN A 308 -23.05 -2.89 -11.67
C GLN A 308 -24.33 -3.04 -10.83
N SER A 309 -24.55 -4.23 -10.27
CA SER A 309 -25.58 -4.47 -9.26
C SER A 309 -24.96 -4.40 -7.88
N LEU A 310 -25.62 -3.68 -6.97
CA LEU A 310 -25.19 -3.50 -5.58
C LEU A 310 -26.36 -3.78 -4.65
N SER A 311 -26.05 -4.29 -3.47
CA SER A 311 -27.03 -4.44 -2.41
C SER A 311 -26.46 -4.04 -1.05
N THR A 312 -27.36 -3.64 -0.16
CA THR A 312 -27.08 -3.40 1.24
C THR A 312 -28.35 -3.61 2.06
N SER A 313 -28.22 -3.74 3.37
CA SER A 313 -29.37 -3.94 4.26
C SER A 313 -29.44 -2.84 5.31
N PHE A 314 -30.67 -2.51 5.72
CA PHE A 314 -30.93 -1.50 6.73
C PHE A 314 -32.22 -1.82 7.48
N GLU A 315 -32.40 -1.18 8.64
CA GLU A 315 -33.60 -1.32 9.46
C GLU A 315 -34.41 -0.01 9.44
N ILE A 316 -35.69 -0.10 9.08
CA ILE A 316 -36.64 1.00 9.25
C ILE A 316 -37.14 0.96 10.70
N VAL A 317 -36.92 2.05 11.42
CA VAL A 317 -37.28 2.20 12.82
C VAL A 317 -38.31 3.32 13.02
N PRO A 318 -39.11 3.30 14.09
CA PRO A 318 -40.00 4.41 14.42
C PRO A 318 -39.29 5.76 14.44
N LEU A 319 -40.00 6.83 14.04
CA LEU A 319 -39.48 8.22 14.03
C LEU A 319 -38.90 8.66 15.38
N SER A 320 -39.42 8.13 16.49
CA SER A 320 -38.96 8.43 17.85
C SER A 320 -37.59 7.83 18.22
N ASN A 321 -37.00 6.96 17.39
CA ASN A 321 -35.69 6.38 17.70
C ASN A 321 -34.57 7.39 17.51
N THR A 322 -33.66 7.48 18.47
CA THR A 322 -32.38 8.18 18.29
C THR A 322 -31.49 7.38 17.33
N LEU A 323 -31.06 8.02 16.23
CA LEU A 323 -30.17 7.39 15.24
C LEU A 323 -28.70 7.74 15.43
N VAL A 324 -28.42 8.88 16.07
CA VAL A 324 -27.07 9.39 16.32
C VAL A 324 -26.96 9.67 17.81
N LYS A 325 -25.96 9.07 18.46
CA LYS A 325 -25.63 9.39 19.85
C LYS A 325 -24.67 10.58 19.87
N PHE A 326 -25.16 11.69 20.41
CA PHE A 326 -24.33 12.85 20.73
C PHE A 326 -23.71 12.66 22.11
N VAL A 327 -22.38 12.83 22.20
CA VAL A 327 -21.62 12.71 23.45
C VAL A 327 -21.08 14.07 23.84
N ASP A 328 -21.67 14.63 24.89
CA ASP A 328 -21.15 15.80 25.59
C ASP A 328 -20.04 15.36 26.54
N ASP A 329 -18.79 15.44 26.06
CA ASP A 329 -17.59 15.22 26.87
C ASP A 329 -16.69 16.45 26.77
N PRO A 330 -16.70 17.34 27.78
CA PRO A 330 -15.87 18.54 27.77
C PRO A 330 -14.38 18.24 27.95
N SER A 331 -14.02 17.04 28.44
CA SER A 331 -12.61 16.68 28.69
C SER A 331 -11.81 16.51 27.39
N ILE A 332 -12.47 16.16 26.29
CA ILE A 332 -11.83 16.01 24.97
C ILE A 332 -11.89 17.27 24.10
N ALA A 333 -12.60 18.32 24.52
CA ALA A 333 -12.83 19.53 23.71
C ALA A 333 -11.52 20.20 23.22
N ALA A 334 -10.52 20.30 24.11
CA ALA A 334 -9.24 20.90 23.76
C ALA A 334 -8.44 20.04 22.76
N GLU A 335 -8.61 18.71 22.80
CA GLU A 335 -7.98 17.79 21.84
C GLU A 335 -8.70 17.83 20.48
N MET A 336 -10.04 17.84 20.48
CA MET A 336 -10.86 18.02 19.28
C MET A 336 -10.46 19.30 18.54
N ALA A 337 -10.35 20.43 19.25
CA ALA A 337 -9.93 21.71 18.66
C ALA A 337 -8.51 21.68 18.08
N ARG A 338 -7.55 21.06 18.78
CA ARG A 338 -6.16 20.93 18.28
C ARG A 338 -6.04 20.03 17.05
N ALA A 339 -6.93 19.07 16.92
CA ALA A 339 -6.91 18.11 15.81
C ALA A 339 -7.49 18.69 14.51
N ILE A 340 -8.15 19.85 14.55
CA ILE A 340 -8.71 20.52 13.37
C ILE A 340 -7.87 21.77 13.06
N THR A 341 -7.41 21.88 11.81
CA THR A 341 -6.73 23.09 11.33
C THR A 341 -7.34 23.56 10.03
N VAL A 342 -7.45 24.88 9.87
CA VAL A 342 -7.84 25.53 8.62
C VAL A 342 -6.71 26.49 8.25
N PRO A 343 -5.88 26.17 7.25
CA PRO A 343 -4.72 27.00 6.91
C PRO A 343 -5.10 28.40 6.42
N ARG A 344 -6.18 28.49 5.63
CA ARG A 344 -6.71 29.73 5.07
C ARG A 344 -8.13 29.53 4.55
N LEU A 345 -8.85 30.64 4.44
CA LEU A 345 -10.04 30.81 3.62
C LEU A 345 -9.66 31.49 2.30
N THR A 346 -10.36 31.13 1.23
CA THR A 346 -10.26 31.77 -0.08
C THR A 346 -11.58 32.46 -0.36
N GLU A 347 -11.54 33.76 -0.62
CA GLU A 347 -12.68 34.58 -1.03
C GLU A 347 -12.57 34.87 -2.52
N THR A 348 -13.58 34.47 -3.29
CA THR A 348 -13.68 34.74 -4.72
C THR A 348 -14.93 35.57 -4.96
N SER A 349 -14.77 36.77 -5.52
CA SER A 349 -15.90 37.62 -5.88
C SER A 349 -16.76 36.94 -6.96
N GLN A 350 -18.09 36.95 -6.81
CA GLN A 350 -19.03 36.47 -7.82
C GLN A 350 -19.78 37.65 -8.46
N SER A 351 -20.16 37.53 -9.74
CA SER A 351 -20.85 38.57 -10.49
C SER A 351 -22.18 39.04 -9.89
N ASP A 352 -22.81 38.21 -9.05
CA ASP A 352 -24.20 38.37 -8.61
C ASP A 352 -24.30 38.97 -7.18
N ASN A 353 -23.38 39.87 -6.81
CA ASN A 353 -23.32 40.55 -5.50
C ASN A 353 -23.08 39.62 -4.28
N GLY A 354 -22.35 38.53 -4.47
CA GLY A 354 -21.91 37.65 -3.38
C GLY A 354 -20.43 37.31 -3.48
N VAL A 355 -19.89 36.79 -2.39
CA VAL A 355 -18.55 36.20 -2.38
C VAL A 355 -18.65 34.69 -2.16
N SER A 356 -17.94 33.93 -2.97
CA SER A 356 -17.71 32.51 -2.74
C SER A 356 -16.59 32.37 -1.72
N ILE A 357 -16.88 31.73 -0.60
CA ILE A 357 -15.88 31.42 0.41
C ILE A 357 -15.60 29.92 0.35
N GLU A 358 -14.35 29.58 0.10
CA GLU A 358 -13.87 28.20 0.05
C GLU A 358 -12.77 27.98 1.07
N GLY A 359 -12.73 26.81 1.68
CA GLY A 359 -11.69 26.46 2.64
C GLY A 359 -11.42 24.97 2.64
N GLY A 360 -10.21 24.62 3.10
CA GLY A 360 -9.82 23.25 3.37
C GLY A 360 -9.63 23.04 4.87
N ILE A 361 -10.20 21.98 5.41
CA ILE A 361 -9.92 21.51 6.77
C ILE A 361 -8.94 20.37 6.68
N ARG A 362 -7.98 20.35 7.60
CA ARG A 362 -7.15 19.17 7.86
C ARG A 362 -7.45 18.65 9.26
N SER A 363 -7.81 17.37 9.35
CA SER A 363 -7.88 16.64 10.60
C SER A 363 -6.58 15.89 10.86
N ALA A 364 -6.06 15.96 12.08
CA ALA A 364 -4.88 15.22 12.52
C ALA A 364 -5.23 13.89 13.22
N GLY A 365 -6.41 13.33 12.94
CA GLY A 365 -7.00 12.20 13.65
C GLY A 365 -7.76 12.66 14.90
N LEU A 366 -9.09 12.78 14.80
CA LEU A 366 -9.91 13.20 15.93
C LEU A 366 -10.01 12.09 16.99
N PRO A 367 -10.09 12.42 18.30
CA PRO A 367 -10.36 11.41 19.34
C PRO A 367 -11.79 10.86 19.27
N MET A 368 -12.73 11.57 18.64
CA MET A 368 -14.12 11.16 18.45
C MET A 368 -14.65 11.66 17.08
N PRO A 369 -15.59 10.95 16.43
CA PRO A 369 -16.19 11.46 15.20
C PRO A 369 -16.93 12.78 15.47
N PHE A 370 -16.91 13.68 14.50
CA PHE A 370 -17.56 14.99 14.63
C PHE A 370 -18.36 15.33 13.38
N ALA A 371 -19.67 15.35 13.53
CA ALA A 371 -20.59 15.82 12.51
C ALA A 371 -21.07 17.23 12.87
N CYS A 372 -20.77 18.20 12.02
CA CYS A 372 -21.00 19.61 12.31
C CYS A 372 -21.51 20.39 11.10
N ASP A 373 -22.15 21.51 11.38
CA ASP A 373 -22.33 22.60 10.42
C ASP A 373 -21.20 23.63 10.62
N VAL A 374 -20.80 24.27 9.53
CA VAL A 374 -19.71 25.26 9.52
C VAL A 374 -20.31 26.65 9.41
N TYR A 375 -19.94 27.51 10.36
CA TYR A 375 -20.30 28.90 10.37
C TYR A 375 -19.05 29.75 10.28
N ILE A 376 -19.21 30.94 9.72
CA ILE A 376 -18.21 31.99 9.75
C ILE A 376 -18.71 33.10 10.66
N ARG A 377 -17.84 33.61 11.52
CA ARG A 377 -18.17 34.67 12.47
C ARG A 377 -17.19 35.83 12.27
N ASP A 378 -17.74 37.02 12.09
CA ASP A 378 -16.98 38.27 11.97
C ASP A 378 -17.61 39.37 12.84
N SER A 379 -17.26 40.64 12.61
CA SER A 379 -17.81 41.79 13.34
C SER A 379 -19.29 42.07 13.00
N SER A 380 -19.80 41.55 11.89
CA SER A 380 -21.18 41.72 11.43
C SER A 380 -22.13 40.65 11.98
N GLY A 381 -21.61 39.47 12.35
CA GLY A 381 -22.38 38.41 12.99
C GLY A 381 -21.87 37.02 12.66
N GLU A 382 -22.73 36.02 12.86
CA GLU A 382 -22.47 34.62 12.50
C GLU A 382 -23.31 34.24 11.27
N LEU A 383 -22.66 33.76 10.23
CA LEU A 383 -23.26 33.34 8.97
C LEU A 383 -23.02 31.84 8.75
N HIS A 384 -24.06 31.14 8.31
CA HIS A 384 -23.98 29.72 8.02
C HIS A 384 -23.29 29.50 6.67
N LEU A 385 -22.08 28.95 6.69
CA LEU A 385 -21.23 28.81 5.51
C LEU A 385 -21.47 27.49 4.77
N TRP A 386 -21.46 26.37 5.50
CA TRP A 386 -21.59 25.05 4.90
C TRP A 386 -22.45 24.12 5.74
N ARG A 387 -23.35 23.42 5.06
CA ARG A 387 -24.20 22.41 5.67
C ARG A 387 -23.53 21.06 5.56
N ARG A 388 -23.46 20.36 6.70
CA ARG A 388 -23.13 18.94 6.78
C ARG A 388 -21.67 18.61 6.45
N MET A 389 -20.84 18.70 7.47
CA MET A 389 -19.49 18.16 7.48
C MET A 389 -19.41 17.00 8.46
N CYS A 390 -18.66 15.95 8.11
CA CYS A 390 -18.43 14.80 8.99
C CYS A 390 -16.95 14.46 8.96
N LEU A 391 -16.34 14.39 10.13
CA LEU A 391 -14.93 14.07 10.31
C LEU A 391 -14.82 12.80 11.15
N GLU A 392 -14.19 11.75 10.60
CA GLU A 392 -14.06 10.46 11.28
C GLU A 392 -12.94 10.47 12.34
N ALA A 393 -13.13 9.70 13.41
CA ALA A 393 -12.12 9.54 14.46
C ALA A 393 -10.88 8.80 13.96
N GLY A 394 -9.70 9.21 14.43
CA GLY A 394 -8.42 8.56 14.14
C GLY A 394 -7.93 8.66 12.69
N ILE A 395 -8.74 9.22 11.79
CA ILE A 395 -8.38 9.40 10.36
C ILE A 395 -7.83 10.80 10.15
N GLN A 396 -6.64 10.86 9.54
CA GLN A 396 -6.13 12.09 8.95
C GLN A 396 -6.83 12.30 7.60
N ALA A 397 -7.55 13.40 7.47
CA ALA A 397 -8.30 13.72 6.26
C ALA A 397 -8.14 15.20 5.93
N GLU A 398 -8.22 15.50 4.64
CA GLU A 398 -8.43 16.86 4.14
C GLU A 398 -9.82 16.93 3.53
N SER A 399 -10.61 17.94 3.89
CA SER A 399 -11.99 18.11 3.42
C SER A 399 -12.24 19.56 3.04
N GLY A 400 -12.77 19.77 1.85
CA GLY A 400 -13.18 21.09 1.36
C GLY A 400 -14.58 21.46 1.83
N TYR A 401 -14.84 22.76 1.94
CA TYR A 401 -16.18 23.34 2.10
C TYR A 401 -16.25 24.64 1.31
N ALA A 402 -17.43 24.98 0.80
CA ALA A 402 -17.63 26.15 -0.05
C ALA A 402 -19.02 26.78 0.12
N GLY A 403 -19.13 28.03 0.56
CA GLY A 403 -20.42 28.71 0.71
C GLY A 403 -20.43 30.05 0.00
N THR A 404 -21.62 30.58 -0.29
CA THR A 404 -21.78 31.95 -0.79
C THR A 404 -22.26 32.85 0.34
N LEU A 405 -21.59 33.99 0.52
CA LEU A 405 -21.97 35.02 1.49
C LEU A 405 -22.37 36.30 0.76
N SER A 406 -23.26 37.08 1.38
CA SER A 406 -23.68 38.40 0.88
C SER A 406 -22.83 39.55 1.41
N VAL A 407 -21.76 39.25 2.15
CA VAL A 407 -20.86 40.24 2.76
C VAL A 407 -19.41 39.84 2.48
N GLU A 408 -18.57 40.82 2.20
CA GLU A 408 -17.12 40.64 2.11
C GLU A 408 -16.54 40.41 3.51
N LEU A 409 -15.61 39.47 3.62
CA LEU A 409 -14.91 39.21 4.87
C LEU A 409 -13.77 40.20 5.09
N GLY A 410 -13.39 40.40 6.36
CA GLY A 410 -12.15 41.08 6.71
C GLY A 410 -10.90 40.27 6.31
N GLU A 411 -9.71 40.74 6.71
CA GLU A 411 -8.45 40.00 6.49
C GLU A 411 -8.39 38.65 7.23
N THR A 412 -9.20 38.52 8.28
CA THR A 412 -9.37 37.30 9.07
C THR A 412 -10.83 37.11 9.42
N ALA A 413 -11.27 35.86 9.59
CA ALA A 413 -12.58 35.51 10.11
C ALA A 413 -12.48 34.35 11.11
N ASP A 414 -13.42 34.27 12.04
CA ASP A 414 -13.52 33.12 12.93
C ASP A 414 -14.34 32.03 12.24
N LEU A 415 -13.90 30.76 12.36
CA LEU A 415 -14.68 29.61 11.91
C LEU A 415 -15.23 28.86 13.11
N VAL A 416 -16.53 28.58 13.07
CA VAL A 416 -17.25 27.89 14.13
C VAL A 416 -17.79 26.58 13.57
N PHE A 417 -17.33 25.47 14.13
CA PHE A 417 -17.83 24.13 13.84
C PHE A 417 -18.75 23.71 14.97
N ARG A 418 -20.05 23.58 14.68
CA ARG A 418 -21.07 23.25 15.69
C ARG A 418 -21.69 21.90 15.39
N ALA A 419 -21.77 21.04 16.40
CA ALA A 419 -22.42 19.73 16.31
C ALA A 419 -23.81 19.83 15.64
N SER A 420 -24.11 18.90 14.73
CA SER A 420 -25.37 18.91 13.96
C SER A 420 -25.88 17.49 13.70
N GLU A 421 -27.07 17.17 14.21
CA GLU A 421 -27.73 15.89 13.93
C GLU A 421 -27.99 15.73 12.42
N GLN A 422 -28.37 16.82 11.73
CA GLN A 422 -28.58 16.76 10.29
C GLN A 422 -27.30 16.47 9.51
N ALA A 423 -26.15 16.99 9.97
CA ALA A 423 -24.84 16.61 9.43
C ALA A 423 -24.60 15.11 9.61
N ALA A 424 -24.79 14.59 10.84
CA ALA A 424 -24.55 13.19 11.14
C ALA A 424 -25.48 12.25 10.35
N LEU A 425 -26.75 12.62 10.20
CA LEU A 425 -27.73 11.85 9.43
C LEU A 425 -27.42 11.83 7.93
N SER A 426 -26.66 12.82 7.44
CA SER A 426 -26.33 12.93 6.02
C SER A 426 -25.22 11.97 5.53
N VAL A 427 -24.48 11.34 6.45
CA VAL A 427 -23.39 10.42 6.12
C VAL A 427 -23.71 9.00 6.62
N PRO A 428 -23.74 8.00 5.72
CA PRO A 428 -23.88 6.61 6.12
C PRO A 428 -22.78 6.15 7.10
N GLY A 429 -23.18 5.58 8.23
CA GLY A 429 -22.27 5.04 9.24
C GLY A 429 -21.91 5.99 10.39
N PHE A 430 -22.42 7.22 10.39
CA PHE A 430 -22.20 8.17 11.49
C PHE A 430 -23.26 7.99 12.59
N ASP A 431 -23.05 7.04 13.50
CA ASP A 431 -23.95 6.71 14.62
C ASP A 431 -23.55 7.35 15.96
N LEU A 432 -22.35 7.95 16.01
CA LEU A 432 -21.78 8.63 17.16
C LEU A 432 -21.21 9.98 16.70
N SER A 433 -21.41 11.05 17.47
CA SER A 433 -20.74 12.33 17.26
C SER A 433 -20.45 13.00 18.59
N TRP A 434 -19.33 13.72 18.67
CA TRP A 434 -19.10 14.66 19.76
C TRP A 434 -20.11 15.82 19.69
N ASP A 435 -20.64 16.22 20.85
CA ASP A 435 -21.65 17.26 21.01
C ASP A 435 -21.02 18.55 21.54
N GLY A 436 -20.22 19.19 20.70
CA GLY A 436 -19.51 20.40 21.09
C GLY A 436 -19.37 21.42 19.96
N GLU A 437 -18.66 22.50 20.29
CA GLU A 437 -18.34 23.58 19.38
C GLU A 437 -16.82 23.79 19.35
N ILE A 438 -16.25 23.91 18.14
CA ILE A 438 -14.86 24.29 17.93
C ILE A 438 -14.85 25.65 17.26
N VAL A 439 -14.13 26.60 17.86
CA VAL A 439 -13.94 27.93 17.30
C VAL A 439 -12.47 28.11 16.94
N LEU A 440 -12.19 28.32 15.66
CA LEU A 440 -10.89 28.70 15.16
C LEU A 440 -10.88 30.21 14.97
N VAL A 441 -10.13 30.91 15.81
CA VAL A 441 -10.09 32.38 15.84
C VAL A 441 -9.08 32.91 14.84
N GLY A 442 -9.46 33.95 14.09
CA GLY A 442 -8.56 34.71 13.22
C GLY A 442 -7.99 33.91 12.04
N VAL A 443 -8.81 33.09 11.39
CA VAL A 443 -8.42 32.33 10.20
C VAL A 443 -8.16 33.32 9.05
N PRO A 444 -6.95 33.31 8.42
CA PRO A 444 -6.63 34.24 7.34
C PRO A 444 -7.54 34.08 6.12
N VAL A 445 -7.98 35.19 5.53
CA VAL A 445 -8.77 35.24 4.29
C VAL A 445 -7.88 35.74 3.14
N THR A 446 -7.76 34.94 2.08
CA THR A 446 -7.07 35.31 0.85
C THR A 446 -8.09 35.64 -0.22
N ARG A 447 -8.04 36.85 -0.79
CA ARG A 447 -8.92 37.25 -1.90
C ARG A 447 -8.30 36.87 -3.24
N LEU A 448 -9.06 36.19 -4.09
CA LEU A 448 -8.73 35.96 -5.49
C LEU A 448 -9.51 36.96 -6.35
N HIS A 449 -8.80 37.79 -7.11
CA HIS A 449 -9.41 38.63 -8.14
C HIS A 449 -9.67 37.76 -9.38
N GLU A 450 -10.82 37.93 -10.01
CA GLU A 450 -11.32 37.13 -11.16
C GLU A 450 -10.42 37.19 -12.43
N THR A 451 -9.27 37.87 -12.36
CA THR A 451 -8.37 38.17 -13.47
C THR A 451 -7.00 37.49 -13.40
N ASP A 452 -6.71 36.69 -12.36
CA ASP A 452 -5.51 35.86 -12.24
C ASP A 452 -5.84 34.37 -12.44
#